data_AF-A0A349K587-F1
#
_entry.id   AF-A0A349K587-F1
#
_cell.length_a   1.000
_cell.length_b   1.000
_cell.length_c   1.000
_cell.angle_alpha   90.00
_cell.angle_beta   90.00
_cell.angle_gamma   90.00
#
_symmetry.space_group_name_H-M   'P 1'
#
loop_
_entity.id
_entity.type
_entity.pdbx_description
1 polymer ?
#
loop_
_entity_poly.entity_id
_entity_poly.type
_entity_poly.pdbx_seq_one_letter_code
_entity_poly.pdbx_strand_id
1 'polypeptide(L)'
;MSILVDKSTRLLVQGITGKEGSYHAQRSAEYGANLVAGVTPGKGGQNFNTTVPVYNTVQQAVDETSANASLIFVPPAFAADAIVESIDAGIEVIACITEGIPLQDTIKVVRYLKDKEVTLIGPNCPGIISPGENFKMGIMPGHIHLPGRTGVVSRSGTLTYEAVGQLTQLGIGQSTCVGIG
;
A
#
# COMPACT_ATOMS: atom_id res chain seq x y z
N MET A 1 -11.71 12.50 -9.55
CA MET A 1 -10.62 11.89 -10.35
C MET A 1 -9.51 11.57 -9.38
N SER A 2 -9.34 10.30 -9.04
CA SER A 2 -8.22 9.77 -8.27
C SER A 2 -7.02 9.51 -9.19
N ILE A 3 -5.86 9.21 -8.60
CA ILE A 3 -4.69 8.68 -9.31
C ILE A 3 -4.23 7.38 -8.65
N LEU A 4 -3.62 6.50 -9.44
CA LEU A 4 -2.96 5.23 -9.05
C LEU A 4 -3.87 4.16 -8.43
N VAL A 5 -4.80 4.53 -7.55
CA VAL A 5 -5.69 3.62 -6.83
C VAL A 5 -7.13 4.11 -6.82
N ASP A 6 -8.05 3.17 -6.96
CA ASP A 6 -9.49 3.38 -6.96
C ASP A 6 -10.25 2.16 -6.41
N LYS A 7 -11.58 2.18 -6.49
CA LYS A 7 -12.45 1.09 -6.01
C LYS A 7 -12.26 -0.25 -6.74
N SER A 8 -11.65 -0.26 -7.93
CA SER A 8 -11.36 -1.47 -8.71
C SER A 8 -10.01 -2.09 -8.36
N THR A 9 -9.16 -1.36 -7.62
CA THR A 9 -7.86 -1.83 -7.14
C THR A 9 -8.04 -3.04 -6.20
N ARG A 10 -7.39 -4.15 -6.55
CA ARG A 10 -7.37 -5.41 -5.79
C ARG A 10 -6.08 -5.49 -4.99
N LEU A 11 -6.20 -5.28 -3.69
CA LEU A 11 -5.10 -5.12 -2.77
C LEU A 11 -4.62 -6.48 -2.23
N LEU A 12 -3.31 -6.74 -2.35
CA LEU A 12 -2.63 -7.77 -1.57
C LEU A 12 -1.72 -7.14 -0.50
N VAL A 13 -1.54 -7.84 0.62
CA VAL A 13 -0.66 -7.38 1.71
C VAL A 13 0.48 -8.38 1.95
N GLN A 14 1.72 -7.94 1.74
CA GLN A 14 2.89 -8.70 2.10
C GLN A 14 3.24 -8.48 3.58
N GLY A 15 3.42 -9.57 4.32
CA GLY A 15 3.57 -9.54 5.78
C GLY A 15 2.23 -9.43 6.52
N ILE A 16 1.11 -9.84 5.90
CA ILE A 16 -0.24 -9.71 6.47
C ILE A 16 -0.38 -10.38 7.84
N THR A 17 0.37 -11.45 8.10
CA THR A 17 0.28 -12.20 9.37
C THR A 17 1.16 -11.63 10.48
N GLY A 18 1.93 -10.56 10.18
CA GLY A 18 2.66 -9.78 11.17
C GLY A 18 1.74 -8.80 11.91
N LYS A 19 2.22 -8.24 13.03
CA LYS A 19 1.45 -7.32 13.87
C LYS A 19 0.95 -6.08 13.09
N GLU A 20 1.86 -5.35 12.45
CA GLU A 20 1.50 -4.12 11.72
C GLU A 20 0.76 -4.44 10.41
N GLY A 21 1.17 -5.50 9.72
CA GLY A 21 0.51 -5.96 8.50
C GLY A 21 -0.95 -6.33 8.71
N SER A 22 -1.24 -7.14 9.74
CA SER A 22 -2.62 -7.52 10.09
C SER A 22 -3.45 -6.32 10.50
N TYR A 23 -2.91 -5.46 11.36
CA TYR A 23 -3.60 -4.25 11.84
C TYR A 23 -3.98 -3.32 10.69
N HIS A 24 -3.04 -3.01 9.80
CA HIS A 24 -3.29 -2.07 8.70
C HIS A 24 -4.03 -2.70 7.51
N ALA A 25 -3.91 -4.00 7.28
CA ALA A 25 -4.77 -4.72 6.34
C ALA A 25 -6.24 -4.62 6.76
N GLN A 26 -6.54 -4.90 8.04
CA GLN A 26 -7.87 -4.77 8.60
C GLN A 26 -8.40 -3.34 8.45
N ARG A 27 -7.60 -2.33 8.79
CA ARG A 27 -8.01 -0.92 8.66
C ARG A 27 -8.20 -0.45 7.22
N SER A 28 -7.49 -1.05 6.27
CA SER A 28 -7.66 -0.76 4.84
C SER A 28 -8.96 -1.38 4.33
N ALA A 29 -9.25 -2.62 4.72
CA ALA A 29 -10.51 -3.30 4.42
C ALA A 29 -11.72 -2.59 5.08
N GLU A 30 -11.63 -2.20 6.35
CA GLU A 30 -12.66 -1.41 7.06
C GLU A 30 -12.95 -0.07 6.40
N TYR A 31 -11.94 0.56 5.79
CA TYR A 31 -12.14 1.79 5.03
C TYR A 31 -12.86 1.52 3.71
N GLY A 32 -12.58 0.40 3.05
CA GLY A 32 -13.24 0.00 1.80
C GLY A 32 -12.31 -0.58 0.74
N ALA A 33 -11.02 -0.76 1.03
CA ALA A 33 -10.10 -1.40 0.11
C ALA A 33 -10.52 -2.85 -0.18
N ASN A 34 -10.50 -3.24 -1.44
CA ASN A 34 -10.76 -4.63 -1.85
C ASN A 34 -9.53 -5.50 -1.54
N LEU A 35 -9.41 -5.93 -0.28
CA LEU A 35 -8.35 -6.82 0.19
C LEU A 35 -8.60 -8.25 -0.28
N VAL A 36 -7.85 -8.68 -1.29
CA VAL A 36 -8.07 -9.98 -1.96
C VAL A 36 -7.10 -11.07 -1.50
N ALA A 37 -5.90 -10.69 -1.03
CA ALA A 37 -4.88 -11.66 -0.66
C ALA A 37 -3.92 -11.14 0.40
N GLY A 38 -3.26 -12.07 1.09
CA GLY A 38 -2.09 -11.80 1.88
C GLY A 38 -0.93 -12.72 1.52
N VAL A 39 0.29 -12.29 1.78
CA VAL A 39 1.49 -13.10 1.53
C VAL A 39 2.31 -13.19 2.81
N THR A 40 2.63 -14.41 3.23
CA THR A 40 3.65 -14.68 4.25
C THR A 40 4.27 -16.04 3.96
N PRO A 41 5.53 -16.10 3.52
CA PRO A 41 6.24 -17.35 3.29
C PRO A 41 6.17 -18.29 4.50
N GLY A 42 5.82 -19.55 4.26
CA GLY A 42 5.63 -20.58 5.29
C GLY A 42 4.24 -20.59 5.93
N LYS A 43 3.34 -19.67 5.57
CA LYS A 43 1.95 -19.62 6.07
C LYS A 43 0.91 -19.70 4.96
N GLY A 44 1.30 -20.07 3.75
CA GLY A 44 0.36 -20.29 2.64
C GLY A 44 -0.71 -21.34 3.00
N GLY A 45 -1.94 -21.12 2.54
CA GLY A 45 -3.11 -21.96 2.84
C GLY A 45 -3.87 -21.58 4.11
N GLN A 46 -3.39 -20.60 4.88
CA GLN A 46 -4.15 -19.99 5.97
C GLN A 46 -5.09 -18.91 5.44
N ASN A 47 -6.05 -18.49 6.27
CA ASN A 47 -6.87 -17.30 5.99
C ASN A 47 -6.61 -16.22 7.04
N PHE A 48 -6.47 -14.98 6.57
CA PHE A 48 -6.55 -13.78 7.38
C PHE A 48 -8.02 -13.39 7.58
N ASN A 49 -8.44 -13.17 8.83
CA ASN A 49 -9.83 -12.87 9.22
C ASN A 49 -10.87 -13.79 8.56
N THR A 50 -10.53 -15.07 8.47
CA THR A 50 -11.35 -16.18 7.93
C THR A 50 -11.62 -16.13 6.42
N THR A 51 -11.56 -14.98 5.78
CA THR A 51 -11.98 -14.80 4.37
C THR A 51 -10.85 -14.50 3.39
N VAL A 52 -9.75 -13.87 3.82
CA VAL A 52 -8.68 -13.46 2.91
C VAL A 52 -7.61 -14.55 2.84
N PRO A 53 -7.41 -15.20 1.68
CA PRO A 53 -6.41 -16.26 1.56
C PRO A 53 -4.98 -15.74 1.73
N VAL A 54 -4.16 -16.50 2.44
CA VAL A 54 -2.73 -16.25 2.62
C VAL A 54 -1.95 -17.20 1.71
N TYR A 55 -1.01 -16.65 0.95
CA TYR A 55 -0.14 -17.37 0.03
C TYR A 55 1.32 -17.34 0.49
N ASN A 56 2.12 -18.25 -0.07
CA ASN A 56 3.56 -18.27 0.21
C ASN A 56 4.34 -17.26 -0.66
N THR A 57 3.83 -16.92 -1.84
CA THR A 57 4.48 -16.02 -2.80
C THR A 57 3.48 -15.03 -3.38
N VAL A 58 3.95 -13.88 -3.85
CA VAL A 58 3.13 -12.88 -4.54
C VAL A 58 2.61 -13.42 -5.86
N GLN A 59 3.42 -14.17 -6.62
CA GLN A 59 2.98 -14.76 -7.88
C GLN A 59 1.73 -15.63 -7.71
N GLN A 60 1.73 -16.54 -6.72
CA GLN A 60 0.56 -17.37 -6.42
C GLN A 60 -0.67 -16.53 -6.06
N ALA A 61 -0.49 -15.46 -5.27
CA ALA A 61 -1.58 -14.57 -4.91
C ALA A 61 -2.14 -13.85 -6.16
N VAL A 62 -1.28 -13.39 -7.06
CA VAL A 62 -1.68 -12.71 -8.31
C VAL A 62 -2.42 -13.68 -9.23
N ASP A 63 -1.90 -14.89 -9.44
CA ASP A 63 -2.51 -15.88 -10.33
C ASP A 63 -3.96 -16.22 -9.91
N GLU A 64 -4.19 -16.36 -8.61
CA GLU A 64 -5.49 -16.77 -8.05
C GLU A 64 -6.48 -15.62 -7.85
N THR A 65 -5.97 -14.42 -7.54
CA THR A 65 -6.83 -13.29 -7.13
C THR A 65 -6.79 -12.09 -8.08
N SER A 66 -5.90 -12.15 -9.07
CA SER A 66 -5.60 -11.05 -9.99
C SER A 66 -5.22 -9.76 -9.27
N ALA A 67 -4.65 -9.82 -8.06
CA ALA A 67 -4.24 -8.63 -7.32
C ALA A 67 -3.36 -7.72 -8.18
N ASN A 68 -3.59 -6.40 -8.11
CA ASN A 68 -2.84 -5.41 -8.91
C ASN A 68 -2.19 -4.30 -8.08
N ALA A 69 -2.40 -4.31 -6.76
CA ALA A 69 -1.69 -3.44 -5.83
C ALA A 69 -1.12 -4.23 -4.64
N SER A 70 0.04 -3.79 -4.15
CA SER A 70 0.79 -4.47 -3.08
C SER A 70 1.16 -3.51 -1.96
N LEU A 71 0.76 -3.84 -0.73
CA LEU A 71 1.09 -3.12 0.49
C LEU A 71 2.07 -3.94 1.33
N ILE A 72 3.24 -3.38 1.59
CA ILE A 72 4.36 -4.10 2.19
C ILE A 72 4.59 -3.66 3.64
N PHE A 73 4.43 -4.63 4.56
CA PHE A 73 4.76 -4.54 6.00
C PHE A 73 5.84 -5.57 6.39
N VAL A 74 6.81 -5.76 5.50
CA VAL A 74 7.91 -6.71 5.66
C VAL A 74 9.09 -6.04 6.39
N PRO A 75 9.81 -6.71 7.30
CA PRO A 75 10.96 -6.12 7.99
C PRO A 75 12.04 -5.58 7.03
N PRO A 76 12.86 -4.61 7.46
CA PRO A 76 13.75 -3.86 6.55
C PRO A 76 14.76 -4.74 5.81
N ALA A 77 15.25 -5.80 6.46
CA ALA A 77 16.19 -6.76 5.89
C ALA A 77 15.63 -7.53 4.68
N PHE A 78 14.30 -7.59 4.51
CA PHE A 78 13.63 -8.37 3.46
C PHE A 78 12.74 -7.50 2.57
N ALA A 79 12.57 -6.22 2.88
CA ALA A 79 11.62 -5.36 2.18
C ALA A 79 12.03 -5.05 0.72
N ALA A 80 13.34 -4.98 0.43
CA ALA A 80 13.80 -4.81 -0.95
C ALA A 80 13.44 -6.01 -1.84
N ASP A 81 13.57 -7.23 -1.30
CA ASP A 81 13.18 -8.47 -1.98
C ASP A 81 11.66 -8.53 -2.18
N ALA A 82 10.88 -8.18 -1.16
CA ALA A 82 9.41 -8.07 -1.24
C ALA A 82 8.94 -7.08 -2.32
N ILE A 83 9.65 -5.96 -2.50
CA ILE A 83 9.35 -5.02 -3.60
C ILE A 83 9.62 -5.68 -4.94
N VAL A 84 10.79 -6.29 -5.13
CA VAL A 84 11.16 -6.98 -6.37
C VAL A 84 10.19 -8.13 -6.69
N GLU A 85 9.76 -8.90 -5.70
CA GLU A 85 8.77 -9.97 -5.85
C GLU A 85 7.43 -9.43 -6.38
N SER A 86 6.95 -8.28 -5.88
CA SER A 86 5.75 -7.64 -6.42
C SER A 86 5.92 -7.17 -7.86
N ILE A 87 7.07 -6.58 -8.16
CA ILE A 87 7.39 -6.12 -9.51
C ILE A 87 7.36 -7.29 -10.50
N ASP A 88 7.97 -8.41 -10.13
CA ASP A 88 8.09 -9.58 -11.02
C ASP A 88 6.77 -10.33 -11.16
N ALA A 89 5.89 -10.27 -10.16
CA ALA A 89 4.54 -10.80 -10.22
C ALA A 89 3.56 -9.93 -11.02
N GLY A 90 4.00 -8.79 -11.58
CA GLY A 90 3.17 -7.92 -12.41
C GLY A 90 2.27 -6.97 -11.64
N ILE A 91 2.60 -6.65 -10.38
CA ILE A 91 1.89 -5.61 -9.62
C ILE A 91 2.18 -4.22 -10.20
N GLU A 92 1.12 -3.44 -10.40
CA GLU A 92 1.19 -2.12 -11.04
C GLU A 92 1.50 -1.00 -10.01
N VAL A 93 1.00 -1.12 -8.78
CA VAL A 93 1.19 -0.12 -7.72
C VAL A 93 1.65 -0.79 -6.42
N ILE A 94 2.80 -0.36 -5.91
CA ILE A 94 3.42 -0.91 -4.71
C ILE A 94 3.58 0.21 -3.69
N ALA A 95 3.08 0.03 -2.47
CA ALA A 95 3.39 0.89 -1.34
C ALA A 95 4.23 0.14 -0.31
N CYS A 96 5.47 0.59 -0.13
CA CYS A 96 6.37 0.07 0.89
C CYS A 96 6.37 0.98 2.12
N ILE A 97 5.77 0.50 3.21
CA ILE A 97 5.68 1.27 4.46
C ILE A 97 6.99 1.20 5.25
N THR A 98 7.72 0.11 5.10
CA THR A 98 8.91 -0.22 5.88
C THR A 98 9.94 0.92 5.92
N GLU A 99 10.30 1.34 7.13
CA GLU A 99 11.40 2.26 7.41
C GLU A 99 12.70 1.50 7.66
N GLY A 100 13.86 2.12 7.39
CA GLY A 100 15.17 1.55 7.76
C GLY A 100 15.74 0.55 6.76
N ILE A 101 15.21 0.49 5.54
CA ILE A 101 15.81 -0.29 4.45
C ILE A 101 17.20 0.30 4.14
N PRO A 102 18.26 -0.53 4.06
CA PRO A 102 19.59 -0.05 3.70
C PRO A 102 19.58 0.73 2.38
N LEU A 103 20.22 1.89 2.34
CA LEU A 103 20.26 2.75 1.15
C LEU A 103 20.77 2.00 -0.10
N GLN A 104 21.74 1.11 0.07
CA GLN A 104 22.27 0.30 -1.02
C GLN A 104 21.21 -0.59 -1.67
N ASP A 105 20.26 -1.11 -0.91
CA ASP A 105 19.19 -1.96 -1.43
C ASP A 105 18.13 -1.12 -2.13
N THR A 106 17.78 0.05 -1.59
CA THR A 106 16.89 1.01 -2.26
C THR A 106 17.47 1.46 -3.61
N ILE A 107 18.78 1.70 -3.71
CA ILE A 107 19.45 2.03 -4.99
C ILE A 107 19.29 0.89 -6.00
N LYS A 108 19.43 -0.37 -5.58
CA LYS A 108 19.23 -1.53 -6.46
C LYS A 108 17.77 -1.63 -6.93
N VAL A 109 16.81 -1.45 -6.03
CA VAL A 109 15.37 -1.44 -6.34
C VAL A 109 15.03 -0.36 -7.36
N VAL A 110 15.47 0.89 -7.14
CA VAL A 110 15.24 2.01 -8.07
C VAL A 110 15.84 1.74 -9.45
N ARG A 111 17.03 1.13 -9.51
CA ARG A 111 17.63 0.71 -10.80
C ARG A 111 16.81 -0.38 -11.48
N TYR A 112 16.30 -1.35 -10.73
CA TYR A 112 15.48 -2.44 -11.25
C TYR A 112 14.12 -1.96 -11.80
N LEU A 113 13.57 -0.90 -11.19
CA LEU A 113 12.31 -0.27 -11.60
C LEU A 113 12.37 0.51 -12.90
N LYS A 114 13.55 0.98 -13.31
CA LYS A 114 13.71 2.03 -14.34
C LYS A 114 13.00 1.73 -15.67
N ASP A 115 12.98 0.48 -16.07
CA ASP A 115 12.45 0.03 -17.37
C ASP A 115 11.16 -0.81 -17.21
N LYS A 116 10.43 -0.64 -16.09
CA LYS A 116 9.22 -1.39 -15.76
C LYS A 116 8.02 -0.47 -15.57
N GLU A 117 6.85 -0.91 -16.02
CA GLU A 117 5.58 -0.18 -15.88
C GLU A 117 4.95 -0.41 -14.50
N VAL A 118 5.62 0.07 -13.46
CA VAL A 118 5.18 -0.09 -12.06
C VAL A 118 5.48 1.17 -11.27
N THR A 119 4.56 1.55 -10.39
CA THR A 119 4.73 2.69 -9.49
C THR A 119 5.07 2.20 -8.08
N LEU A 120 6.28 2.52 -7.61
CA LEU A 120 6.68 2.34 -6.21
C LEU A 120 6.43 3.63 -5.42
N ILE A 121 5.69 3.52 -4.33
CA ILE A 121 5.45 4.56 -3.32
C ILE A 121 6.25 4.19 -2.06
N GLY A 122 7.08 5.10 -1.59
CA GLY A 122 8.05 4.87 -0.52
C GLY A 122 9.42 4.39 -1.02
N PRO A 123 10.21 3.68 -0.19
CA PRO A 123 9.87 3.15 1.14
C PRO A 123 9.74 4.26 2.21
N ASN A 124 9.54 3.88 3.48
CA ASN A 124 9.37 4.81 4.60
C ASN A 124 8.26 5.85 4.35
N CYS A 125 7.06 5.37 4.05
CA CYS A 125 5.96 6.25 3.66
C CYS A 125 4.66 5.89 4.38
N PRO A 126 3.69 6.83 4.48
CA PRO A 126 2.37 6.52 5.03
C PRO A 126 1.46 5.77 4.04
N GLY A 127 1.85 5.67 2.76
CA GLY A 127 1.08 5.06 1.67
C GLY A 127 0.22 6.05 0.89
N ILE A 128 -0.93 5.57 0.40
CA ILE A 128 -1.84 6.28 -0.51
C ILE A 128 -3.30 6.10 -0.11
N ILE A 129 -4.11 7.14 -0.31
CA ILE A 129 -5.56 7.11 -0.10
C ILE A 129 -6.28 7.94 -1.16
N SER A 130 -7.39 7.42 -1.66
CA SER A 130 -8.31 8.09 -2.58
C SER A 130 -9.69 8.16 -1.92
N PRO A 131 -10.00 9.23 -1.16
CA PRO A 131 -11.23 9.28 -0.35
C PRO A 131 -12.50 9.17 -1.18
N GLY A 132 -12.53 9.79 -2.36
CA GLY A 132 -13.68 9.70 -3.27
C GLY A 132 -13.91 8.31 -3.87
N GLU A 133 -12.88 7.45 -3.85
CA GLU A 133 -12.96 6.06 -4.32
C GLU A 133 -13.16 5.07 -3.15
N ASN A 134 -13.27 5.58 -1.92
CA ASN A 134 -13.33 4.78 -0.70
C ASN A 134 -12.18 3.76 -0.58
N PHE A 135 -10.99 4.11 -1.08
CA PHE A 135 -9.84 3.23 -1.11
C PHE A 135 -8.68 3.82 -0.32
N LYS A 136 -8.05 2.97 0.51
CA LYS A 136 -6.85 3.29 1.29
C LYS A 136 -5.88 2.12 1.25
N MET A 137 -4.61 2.43 0.98
CA MET A 137 -3.49 1.49 1.06
C MET A 137 -2.35 2.13 1.85
N GLY A 138 -2.27 1.82 3.16
CA GLY A 138 -1.23 2.36 4.04
C GLY A 138 -1.68 2.57 5.49
N ILE A 139 -0.97 3.46 6.20
CA ILE A 139 -1.11 3.65 7.64
C ILE A 139 -1.88 4.92 8.02
N MET A 140 -2.23 5.77 7.06
CA MET A 140 -2.92 7.05 7.32
C MET A 140 -4.32 6.89 7.95
N PRO A 141 -4.74 7.74 8.89
CA PRO A 141 -6.09 7.67 9.45
C PRO A 141 -7.14 8.03 8.39
N GLY A 142 -8.09 7.14 8.10
CA GLY A 142 -9.08 7.38 7.05
C GLY A 142 -10.06 8.52 7.37
N HIS A 143 -10.46 8.63 8.64
CA HIS A 143 -11.54 9.52 9.10
C HIS A 143 -11.23 11.03 9.00
N ILE A 144 -9.98 11.43 8.80
CA ILE A 144 -9.60 12.85 8.63
C ILE A 144 -9.77 13.34 7.18
N HIS A 145 -10.03 12.42 6.25
CA HIS A 145 -10.11 12.73 4.83
C HIS A 145 -11.57 13.00 4.41
N LEU A 146 -11.73 13.85 3.41
CA LEU A 146 -13.02 14.19 2.81
C LEU A 146 -12.86 14.13 1.29
N PRO A 147 -13.75 13.48 0.53
CA PRO A 147 -13.71 13.53 -0.93
C PRO A 147 -13.70 14.97 -1.46
N GLY A 148 -12.73 15.29 -2.32
CA GLY A 148 -12.57 16.62 -2.89
C GLY A 148 -11.75 16.61 -4.18
N ARG A 149 -11.25 17.79 -4.56
CA ARG A 149 -10.54 18.00 -5.84
C ARG A 149 -9.04 18.29 -5.70
N THR A 150 -8.53 18.32 -4.46
CA THR A 150 -7.14 18.68 -4.16
C THR A 150 -6.26 17.43 -4.04
N GLY A 151 -5.19 17.36 -4.81
CA GLY A 151 -4.15 16.34 -4.62
C GLY A 151 -3.17 16.76 -3.53
N VAL A 152 -2.70 15.81 -2.72
CA VAL A 152 -1.68 16.05 -1.69
C VAL A 152 -0.51 15.10 -1.92
N VAL A 153 0.71 15.64 -2.00
CA VAL A 153 1.95 14.86 -2.07
C VAL A 153 2.88 15.34 -0.98
N SER A 154 3.48 14.42 -0.22
CA SER A 154 4.30 14.77 0.92
C SER A 154 5.33 13.69 1.24
N ARG A 155 6.50 14.12 1.74
CA ARG A 155 7.54 13.23 2.24
C ARG A 155 7.34 12.83 3.71
N SER A 156 6.48 13.55 4.44
CA SER A 156 6.27 13.34 5.88
C SER A 156 4.88 12.80 6.15
N GLY A 157 4.77 11.72 6.94
CA GLY A 157 3.49 11.12 7.33
C GLY A 157 2.59 12.09 8.10
N THR A 158 2.98 12.47 9.31
CA THR A 158 2.13 13.27 10.21
C THR A 158 1.86 14.68 9.68
N LEU A 159 2.80 15.32 8.99
CA LEU A 159 2.56 16.60 8.35
C LEU A 159 1.51 16.50 7.23
N THR A 160 1.44 15.35 6.53
CA THR A 160 0.36 15.10 5.57
C THR A 160 -0.98 15.13 6.28
N TYR A 161 -1.08 14.55 7.47
CA TYR A 161 -2.33 14.47 8.22
C TYR A 161 -2.80 15.85 8.68
N GLU A 162 -1.87 16.73 9.07
CA GLU A 162 -2.18 18.12 9.40
C GLU A 162 -2.74 18.88 8.18
N ALA A 163 -2.07 18.78 7.03
CA ALA A 163 -2.54 19.44 5.81
C ALA A 163 -3.91 18.90 5.36
N VAL A 164 -4.10 17.58 5.38
CA VAL A 164 -5.38 16.92 5.09
C VAL A 164 -6.46 17.38 6.05
N GLY A 165 -6.18 17.41 7.36
CA GLY A 165 -7.12 17.85 8.38
C GLY A 165 -7.59 19.28 8.15
N GLN A 166 -6.69 20.20 7.81
CA GLN A 166 -7.02 21.59 7.48
C GLN A 166 -7.88 21.68 6.21
N LEU A 167 -7.50 20.98 5.14
CA LEU A 167 -8.28 20.94 3.90
C LEU A 167 -9.69 20.41 4.12
N THR A 168 -9.84 19.36 4.95
CA THR A 168 -11.14 18.79 5.31
C THR A 168 -11.97 19.76 6.14
N GLN A 169 -11.38 20.41 7.15
CA GLN A 169 -12.08 21.40 7.99
C GLN A 169 -12.58 22.62 7.19
N LEU A 170 -11.87 22.98 6.12
CA LEU A 170 -12.27 24.03 5.19
C LEU A 170 -13.28 23.57 4.12
N GLY A 171 -13.69 22.30 4.14
CA GLY A 171 -14.62 21.73 3.15
C GLY A 171 -14.01 21.56 1.74
N ILE A 172 -12.69 21.64 1.61
CA ILE A 172 -11.99 21.53 0.32
C ILE A 172 -11.85 20.05 -0.09
N GLY A 173 -11.55 19.18 0.88
CA GLY A 173 -11.35 17.74 0.67
C GLY A 173 -10.14 17.41 -0.24
N GLN A 174 -9.97 16.12 -0.53
CA GLN A 174 -8.83 15.58 -1.28
C GLN A 174 -9.30 14.60 -2.36
N SER A 175 -8.62 14.62 -3.51
CA SER A 175 -8.80 13.62 -4.57
C SER A 175 -8.02 12.35 -4.24
N THR A 176 -6.70 12.49 -4.12
CA THR A 176 -5.77 11.44 -3.68
C THR A 176 -4.64 12.08 -2.88
N CYS A 177 -4.27 11.46 -1.75
CA CYS A 177 -3.10 11.83 -0.96
C CYS A 177 -2.04 10.74 -1.08
N VAL A 178 -0.82 11.12 -1.46
CA VAL A 178 0.32 10.21 -1.65
C VAL A 178 1.46 10.64 -0.72
N GLY A 179 1.78 9.82 0.26
CA GLY A 179 3.01 9.98 1.00
C GLY A 179 4.15 9.25 0.30
N ILE A 180 5.19 9.96 -0.11
CA ILE A 180 6.27 9.42 -0.94
C ILE A 180 7.50 8.97 -0.15
N GLY A 181 7.62 9.36 1.12
CA GLY A 181 8.81 9.14 1.97
C GLY A 181 9.93 10.17 1.76
#